data_AF-A0A3Q7Q0Z7-F1
#
_entry.id   AF-A0A3Q7Q0Z7-F1
#
_cell.length_a   1.000
_cell.length_b   1.000
_cell.length_c   1.000
_cell.angle_alpha   90.00
_cell.angle_beta   90.00
_cell.angle_gamma   90.00
#
_symmetry.space_group_name_H-M   'P 1'
#
loop_
_entity.id
_entity.type
_entity.pdbx_description
1 polymer ?
#
loop_
_entity_poly.entity_id
_entity_poly.type
_entity_poly.pdbx_seq_one_letter_code
_entity_poly.pdbx_strand_id
1 'polypeptide(L)'
;MADALKERTARLLTDYLEYCAREPGTPARAPSTPEAAVLRSVAAQILQRHERFLSHYRGYRGNRVELVAQVEREILAHPQPLSWGRVVALLTFAGTLLEGSPSGIDQEQELGDWEATVRQDCERLVDFLCNRLTGQHRAWLEAHDGWDGFCLFFTPMLPSWKRMLVQALLSCFTAVILIYFWKRLSRLYRRVKTSRKCVDSGFIYFNNKGYIVE
;
A
#
# COMPACT_ATOMS: atom_id res chain seq x y z
N MET A 1 22.05 -13.91 15.44
CA MET A 1 20.66 -13.56 15.09
C MET A 1 20.51 -13.80 13.60
N ALA A 2 19.55 -14.62 13.18
CA ALA A 2 19.25 -14.77 11.76
C ALA A 2 18.96 -13.39 11.17
N ASP A 3 19.45 -13.15 9.97
CA ASP A 3 19.31 -11.89 9.28
C ASP A 3 17.84 -11.73 8.84
N ALA A 4 17.05 -11.08 9.69
CA ALA A 4 15.61 -10.95 9.52
C ALA A 4 15.23 -10.29 8.18
N LEU A 5 16.06 -9.36 7.70
CA LEU A 5 15.87 -8.72 6.40
C LEU A 5 16.09 -9.72 5.27
N LYS A 6 17.12 -10.55 5.36
CA LYS A 6 17.41 -11.61 4.37
C LYS A 6 16.30 -12.65 4.32
N GLU A 7 15.83 -13.12 5.47
CA GLU A 7 14.74 -14.10 5.53
C GLU A 7 13.41 -13.51 5.01
N ARG A 8 13.11 -12.25 5.33
CA ARG A 8 11.95 -11.54 4.77
C ARG A 8 12.07 -11.38 3.25
N THR A 9 13.24 -11.02 2.75
CA THR A 9 13.52 -10.87 1.31
C THR A 9 13.39 -12.20 0.58
N ALA A 10 13.97 -13.27 1.12
CA ALA A 10 13.84 -14.61 0.54
C ALA A 10 12.37 -15.03 0.43
N ARG A 11 11.59 -14.88 1.50
CA ARG A 11 10.15 -15.20 1.49
C ARG A 11 9.37 -14.40 0.46
N LEU A 12 9.63 -13.09 0.33
CA LEU A 12 8.99 -12.25 -0.67
C LEU A 12 9.32 -12.71 -2.11
N LEU A 13 10.59 -12.97 -2.38
CA LEU A 13 11.05 -13.39 -3.71
C LEU A 13 10.51 -14.77 -4.08
N THR A 14 10.53 -15.72 -3.15
CA THR A 14 9.92 -17.03 -3.32
C THR A 14 8.43 -16.90 -3.64
N ASP A 15 7.68 -16.13 -2.85
CA ASP A 15 6.25 -15.94 -3.07
C ASP A 15 5.92 -15.37 -4.46
N TYR A 16 6.72 -14.39 -4.91
CA TYR A 16 6.51 -13.76 -6.20
C TYR A 16 6.96 -14.62 -7.39
N LEU A 17 8.13 -15.26 -7.30
CA LEU A 17 8.66 -16.06 -8.41
C LEU A 17 7.92 -17.40 -8.57
N GLU A 18 7.50 -18.03 -7.47
CA GLU A 18 6.60 -19.19 -7.52
C GLU A 18 5.24 -18.80 -8.12
N TYR A 19 4.74 -17.60 -7.78
CA TYR A 19 3.55 -17.06 -8.42
C TYR A 19 3.76 -16.93 -9.94
N CYS A 20 4.89 -16.41 -10.41
CA CYS A 20 5.17 -16.28 -11.85
C CYS A 20 5.40 -17.63 -12.56
N ALA A 21 6.03 -18.59 -11.88
CA ALA A 21 6.34 -19.93 -12.41
C ALA A 21 5.11 -20.85 -12.51
N ARG A 22 3.93 -20.42 -12.03
CA ARG A 22 2.72 -21.24 -12.03
C ARG A 22 2.26 -21.61 -13.44
N GLU A 23 1.63 -22.76 -13.56
CA GLU A 23 0.96 -23.15 -14.78
C GLU A 23 -0.16 -22.16 -15.16
N PRO A 24 -0.21 -21.70 -16.42
CA PRO A 24 -1.30 -20.86 -16.91
C PRO A 24 -2.66 -21.54 -16.69
N GLY A 25 -3.58 -20.83 -16.02
CA GLY A 25 -4.93 -21.34 -15.73
C GLY A 25 -5.09 -21.97 -14.34
N THR A 26 -4.01 -22.22 -13.61
CA THR A 26 -4.12 -22.59 -12.19
C THR A 26 -4.51 -21.39 -11.32
N PRO A 27 -5.36 -21.59 -10.29
CA PRO A 27 -5.74 -20.51 -9.40
C PRO A 27 -4.51 -19.99 -8.65
N ALA A 28 -4.26 -18.68 -8.76
CA ALA A 28 -3.13 -18.06 -8.09
C ALA A 28 -3.31 -18.13 -6.56
N ARG A 29 -2.27 -18.61 -5.87
CA ARG A 29 -2.20 -18.59 -4.40
C ARG A 29 -2.32 -17.15 -3.89
N ALA A 30 -3.03 -16.94 -2.79
CA ALA A 30 -3.06 -15.64 -2.12
C ALA A 30 -1.64 -15.20 -1.71
N PRO A 31 -1.31 -13.90 -1.80
CA PRO A 31 -0.01 -13.40 -1.36
C PRO A 31 0.18 -13.67 0.15
N SER A 32 1.35 -14.19 0.51
CA SER A 32 1.68 -14.53 1.91
C SER A 32 1.92 -13.32 2.81
N THR A 33 2.24 -12.17 2.21
CA THR A 33 2.65 -10.94 2.90
C THR A 33 2.10 -9.69 2.20
N PRO A 34 1.98 -8.55 2.89
CA PRO A 34 1.52 -7.31 2.26
C PRO A 34 2.50 -6.84 1.17
N GLU A 35 3.81 -6.97 1.37
CA GLU A 35 4.82 -6.66 0.35
C GLU A 35 4.65 -7.50 -0.92
N ALA A 36 4.29 -8.79 -0.79
CA ALA A 36 4.00 -9.64 -1.95
C ALA A 36 2.77 -9.17 -2.71
N ALA A 37 1.71 -8.76 -2.01
CA ALA A 37 0.51 -8.21 -2.64
C ALA A 37 0.83 -6.95 -3.44
N VAL A 38 1.62 -6.03 -2.86
CA VAL A 38 2.07 -4.80 -3.52
C VAL A 38 2.95 -5.15 -4.73
N LEU A 39 3.95 -6.02 -4.56
CA LEU A 39 4.85 -6.44 -5.64
C LEU A 39 4.09 -7.02 -6.82
N ARG A 40 3.15 -7.95 -6.59
CA ARG A 40 2.32 -8.53 -7.65
C ARG A 40 1.48 -7.46 -8.37
N SER A 41 0.93 -6.49 -7.63
CA SER A 41 0.13 -5.41 -8.21
C SER A 41 0.94 -4.44 -9.08
N VAL A 42 2.15 -4.10 -8.66
CA VAL A 42 3.05 -3.19 -9.39
C VAL A 42 3.66 -3.92 -10.59
N ALA A 43 4.08 -5.17 -10.41
CA ALA A 43 4.57 -6.01 -11.48
C ALA A 43 3.52 -6.16 -12.59
N ALA A 44 2.24 -6.35 -12.25
CA ALA A 44 1.16 -6.39 -13.23
C ALA A 44 1.03 -5.08 -14.03
N GLN A 45 1.21 -3.92 -13.39
CA GLN A 45 1.20 -2.62 -14.07
C GLN A 45 2.40 -2.46 -15.01
N ILE A 46 3.59 -2.90 -14.59
CA ILE A 46 4.80 -2.88 -15.43
C ILE A 46 4.62 -3.81 -16.63
N LEU A 47 4.10 -5.03 -16.39
CA LEU A 47 3.80 -5.99 -17.44
C LEU A 47 2.82 -5.41 -18.47
N GLN A 48 1.74 -4.76 -18.03
CA GLN A 48 0.79 -4.10 -18.94
C GLN A 48 1.44 -2.98 -19.75
N ARG A 49 2.30 -2.16 -19.11
CA ARG A 49 2.94 -1.03 -19.79
C ARG A 49 4.02 -1.47 -20.78
N HIS A 50 4.72 -2.56 -20.50
CA HIS A 50 5.88 -3.04 -21.26
C HIS A 50 5.62 -4.41 -21.91
N GLU A 51 4.36 -4.79 -22.09
CA GLU A 51 3.95 -6.12 -22.55
C GLU A 51 4.66 -6.52 -23.84
N ARG A 52 4.72 -5.60 -24.82
CA ARG A 52 5.38 -5.84 -26.10
C ARG A 52 6.83 -6.25 -25.97
N PHE A 53 7.56 -5.71 -25.00
CA PHE A 53 8.96 -6.08 -24.79
C PHE A 53 9.06 -7.38 -23.99
N LEU A 54 8.30 -7.48 -22.89
CA LEU A 54 8.38 -8.60 -21.95
C LEU A 54 7.82 -9.91 -22.55
N SER A 55 6.85 -9.84 -23.45
CA SER A 55 6.31 -11.02 -24.13
C SER A 55 7.35 -11.82 -24.92
N HIS A 56 8.42 -11.17 -25.42
CA HIS A 56 9.51 -11.84 -26.14
C HIS A 56 10.35 -12.74 -25.23
N TYR A 57 10.29 -12.53 -23.92
CA TYR A 57 11.06 -13.27 -22.92
C TYR A 57 10.24 -14.35 -22.22
N ARG A 58 8.92 -14.44 -22.49
CA ARG A 58 8.08 -15.55 -22.02
C ARG A 58 8.54 -16.84 -22.66
N GLY A 59 8.64 -17.91 -21.87
CA GLY A 59 9.15 -19.19 -22.36
C GLY A 59 10.64 -19.19 -22.76
N TYR A 60 11.43 -18.23 -22.29
CA TYR A 60 12.88 -18.21 -22.55
C TYR A 60 13.54 -19.51 -22.08
N ARG A 61 14.25 -20.19 -23.00
CA ARG A 61 14.91 -21.49 -22.76
C ARG A 61 16.41 -21.40 -22.40
N GLY A 62 16.98 -20.20 -22.44
CA GLY A 62 18.40 -19.99 -22.10
C GLY A 62 18.64 -19.93 -20.59
N ASN A 63 19.87 -19.57 -20.20
CA ASN A 63 20.22 -19.41 -18.79
C ASN A 63 19.55 -18.16 -18.20
N ARG A 64 18.43 -18.36 -17.49
CA ARG A 64 17.63 -17.29 -16.88
C ARG A 64 18.40 -16.50 -15.83
N VAL A 65 19.20 -17.19 -15.01
CA VAL A 65 19.98 -16.56 -13.93
C VAL A 65 21.04 -15.64 -14.49
N GLU A 66 21.77 -16.08 -15.54
CA GLU A 66 22.78 -15.26 -16.20
C GLU A 66 22.16 -14.02 -16.85
N LEU A 67 21.02 -14.18 -17.52
CA LEU A 67 20.32 -13.06 -18.14
C LEU A 67 19.85 -12.03 -17.10
N VAL A 68 19.28 -12.49 -15.98
CA VAL A 68 18.90 -11.60 -14.86
C VAL A 68 20.13 -10.93 -14.26
N ALA A 69 21.27 -11.62 -14.13
CA ALA A 69 22.51 -11.03 -13.64
C ALA A 69 23.10 -9.99 -14.60
N GLN A 70 22.90 -10.14 -15.91
CA GLN A 70 23.27 -9.11 -16.88
C GLN A 70 22.36 -7.89 -16.78
N VAL A 71 21.05 -8.10 -16.72
CA VAL A 71 20.07 -7.00 -16.60
C VAL A 71 20.20 -6.27 -15.26
N GLU A 72 20.50 -6.99 -14.17
CA GLU A 72 20.81 -6.41 -12.87
C GLU A 72 21.99 -5.46 -12.96
N ARG A 73 23.09 -5.89 -13.59
CA ARG A 73 24.26 -5.03 -13.82
C ARG A 73 23.90 -3.78 -14.62
N GLU A 74 23.07 -3.86 -15.65
CA GLU A 74 22.70 -2.70 -16.47
C GLU A 74 21.72 -1.75 -15.76
N ILE A 75 20.69 -2.28 -15.07
CA ILE A 75 19.65 -1.48 -14.44
C ILE A 75 20.12 -0.89 -13.10
N LEU A 76 20.93 -1.64 -12.36
CA LEU A 76 21.45 -1.23 -11.05
C LEU A 76 22.84 -0.59 -11.13
N ALA A 77 23.49 -0.54 -12.31
CA ALA A 77 24.73 0.20 -12.50
C ALA A 77 24.57 1.72 -12.32
N HIS A 78 25.67 2.31 -11.85
CA HIS A 78 25.88 3.76 -11.85
C HIS A 78 25.92 4.28 -13.30
N PRO A 79 25.28 5.43 -13.60
CA PRO A 79 25.35 6.65 -12.78
C PRO A 79 24.10 7.00 -11.98
N GLN A 80 22.97 6.31 -12.18
CA GLN A 80 21.72 6.68 -11.54
C GLN A 80 21.52 5.94 -10.20
N PRO A 81 20.95 6.59 -9.17
CA PRO A 81 20.75 5.98 -7.86
C PRO A 81 19.74 4.84 -7.94
N LEU A 82 19.93 3.83 -7.09
CA LEU A 82 18.99 2.74 -6.89
C LEU A 82 17.62 3.29 -6.48
N SER A 83 16.55 2.73 -7.07
CA SER A 83 15.18 3.12 -6.76
C SER A 83 14.28 1.90 -6.67
N TRP A 84 13.20 2.01 -5.89
CA TRP A 84 12.20 0.95 -5.77
C TRP A 84 11.62 0.54 -7.13
N GLY A 85 11.44 1.49 -8.06
CA GLY A 85 11.01 1.20 -9.43
C GLY A 85 11.97 0.28 -10.19
N ARG A 86 13.28 0.47 -10.04
CA ARG A 86 14.31 -0.39 -10.67
C ARG A 86 14.33 -1.79 -10.08
N VAL A 87 14.22 -1.87 -8.75
CA VAL A 87 14.11 -3.16 -8.04
C VAL A 87 12.91 -3.93 -8.58
N VAL A 88 11.73 -3.31 -8.62
CA VAL A 88 10.53 -3.99 -9.13
C VAL A 88 10.65 -4.33 -10.62
N ALA A 89 11.25 -3.46 -11.44
CA ALA A 89 11.47 -3.77 -12.85
C ALA A 89 12.34 -5.01 -13.04
N LEU A 90 13.42 -5.15 -12.26
CA LEU A 90 14.28 -6.33 -12.26
C LEU A 90 13.52 -7.59 -11.79
N LEU A 91 12.76 -7.49 -10.71
CA LEU A 91 11.95 -8.60 -10.20
C LEU A 91 10.89 -9.02 -11.22
N THR A 92 10.22 -8.06 -11.84
CA THR A 92 9.21 -8.29 -12.88
C THR A 92 9.82 -8.99 -14.09
N PHE A 93 11.00 -8.56 -14.51
CA PHE A 93 11.74 -9.20 -15.58
C PHE A 93 12.11 -10.65 -15.23
N ALA A 94 12.63 -10.91 -14.02
CA ALA A 94 12.92 -12.26 -13.55
C ALA A 94 11.67 -13.16 -13.51
N GLY A 95 10.53 -12.63 -13.06
CA GLY A 95 9.25 -13.33 -13.08
C GLY A 95 8.79 -13.67 -14.50
N THR A 96 8.97 -12.75 -15.45
CA THR A 96 8.60 -12.95 -16.87
C THR A 96 9.35 -14.13 -17.49
N LEU A 97 10.62 -14.35 -17.12
CA LEU A 97 11.41 -15.47 -17.61
C LEU A 97 10.92 -16.85 -17.12
N LEU A 98 10.16 -16.85 -16.01
CA LEU A 98 9.55 -18.05 -15.44
C LEU A 98 8.12 -18.27 -15.96
N GLU A 99 7.50 -17.26 -16.60
CA GLU A 99 6.18 -17.42 -17.21
C GLU A 99 6.26 -18.41 -18.39
N GLY A 100 5.47 -19.48 -18.30
CA GLY A 100 5.40 -20.55 -19.30
C GLY A 100 4.88 -20.08 -20.66
N SER A 101 5.32 -20.76 -21.73
CA SER A 101 4.79 -20.55 -23.08
C SER A 101 3.38 -21.17 -23.21
N PRO A 102 2.39 -20.44 -23.75
CA PRO A 102 1.10 -21.02 -24.06
C PRO A 102 1.16 -21.70 -25.43
N SER A 103 1.50 -22.99 -25.47
CA SER A 103 1.32 -23.85 -26.67
C SER A 103 1.72 -25.27 -26.27
N GLY A 104 0.83 -26.26 -26.25
CA GLY A 104 -0.12 -26.60 -27.30
C GLY A 104 0.33 -27.94 -27.88
N ILE A 105 -0.36 -29.01 -27.46
CA ILE A 105 -0.46 -30.32 -28.12
C ILE A 105 0.90 -30.92 -28.54
N ASP A 106 1.57 -31.67 -27.65
CA ASP A 106 2.18 -32.99 -27.96
C ASP A 106 3.25 -33.53 -26.99
N GLN A 107 3.66 -32.85 -25.91
CA GLN A 107 4.79 -33.36 -25.11
C GLN A 107 4.61 -33.19 -23.60
N GLU A 108 3.83 -34.08 -22.98
CA GLU A 108 3.72 -34.21 -21.51
C GLU A 108 5.10 -34.44 -20.85
N GLN A 109 6.02 -35.10 -21.55
CA GLN A 109 7.36 -35.38 -21.04
C GLN A 109 8.31 -34.17 -21.12
N GLU A 110 8.26 -33.39 -22.21
CA GLU A 110 9.01 -32.12 -22.29
C GLU A 110 8.44 -31.06 -21.34
N LEU A 111 7.13 -31.10 -21.04
CA LEU A 111 6.49 -30.22 -20.07
C LEU A 111 7.02 -30.48 -18.65
N GLY A 112 7.13 -31.76 -18.26
CA GLY A 112 7.67 -32.14 -16.96
C GLY A 112 9.14 -31.73 -16.76
N ASP A 113 9.98 -31.93 -17.79
CA ASP A 113 11.38 -31.51 -17.76
C ASP A 113 11.53 -29.98 -17.73
N TRP A 114 10.67 -29.27 -18.47
CA TRP A 114 10.58 -27.82 -18.42
C TRP A 114 10.18 -27.31 -17.04
N GLU A 115 9.13 -27.87 -16.43
CA GLU A 115 8.66 -27.48 -15.11
C GLU A 115 9.69 -27.74 -14.01
N ALA A 116 10.39 -28.88 -14.08
CA ALA A 116 11.49 -29.20 -13.17
C ALA A 116 12.62 -28.17 -13.31
N THR A 117 12.96 -27.80 -14.56
CA THR A 117 13.98 -26.79 -14.86
C THR A 117 13.54 -25.40 -14.37
N VAL A 118 12.28 -25.01 -14.59
CA VAL A 118 11.72 -23.73 -14.13
C VAL A 118 11.71 -23.65 -12.61
N ARG A 119 11.36 -24.74 -11.91
CA ARG A 119 11.38 -24.78 -10.44
C ARG A 119 12.81 -24.64 -9.91
N GLN A 120 13.77 -25.35 -10.50
CA GLN A 120 15.18 -25.21 -10.14
C GLN A 120 15.70 -23.79 -10.41
N ASP A 121 15.35 -23.21 -11.56
CA ASP A 121 15.75 -21.84 -11.89
C ASP A 121 15.05 -20.80 -11.01
N CYS A 122 13.81 -21.07 -10.57
CA CYS A 122 13.12 -20.24 -9.59
C CYS A 122 13.89 -20.19 -8.27
N GLU A 123 14.31 -21.33 -7.72
CA GLU A 123 15.14 -21.39 -6.50
C GLU A 123 16.46 -20.63 -6.68
N ARG A 124 17.15 -20.85 -7.81
CA ARG A 124 18.41 -20.15 -8.12
C ARG A 124 18.23 -18.64 -8.27
N LEU A 125 17.12 -18.19 -8.88
CA LEU A 125 16.80 -16.77 -9.03
C LEU A 125 16.47 -16.14 -7.68
N VAL A 126 15.73 -16.84 -6.81
CA VAL A 126 15.49 -16.39 -5.43
C VAL A 126 16.82 -16.18 -4.72
N ASP A 127 17.71 -17.18 -4.75
CA ASP A 127 19.02 -17.10 -4.08
C ASP A 127 19.88 -15.97 -4.65
N PHE A 128 19.93 -15.85 -5.98
CA PHE A 128 20.68 -14.80 -6.66
C PHE A 128 20.18 -13.39 -6.26
N LEU A 129 18.88 -13.14 -6.41
CA LEU A 129 18.27 -11.84 -6.12
C LEU A 129 18.33 -11.53 -4.62
N CYS A 130 18.11 -12.52 -3.76
CA CYS A 130 18.21 -12.36 -2.32
C CYS A 130 19.63 -11.95 -1.92
N ASN A 131 20.65 -12.65 -2.40
CA ASN A 131 22.05 -12.32 -2.10
C ASN A 131 22.47 -10.96 -2.68
N ARG A 132 21.96 -10.56 -3.86
CA ARG A 132 22.23 -9.23 -4.43
C ARG A 132 21.59 -8.11 -3.62
N LEU A 133 20.29 -8.23 -3.31
CA LEU A 133 19.55 -7.22 -2.57
C LEU A 133 20.05 -7.09 -1.12
N THR A 134 20.24 -8.21 -0.42
CA THR A 134 20.60 -8.23 1.01
C THR A 134 22.11 -8.22 1.27
N GLY A 135 22.92 -8.44 0.23
CA GLY A 135 24.38 -8.31 0.28
C GLY A 135 24.83 -6.95 -0.24
N GLN A 136 24.68 -6.69 -1.54
CA GLN A 136 25.22 -5.50 -2.20
C GLN A 136 24.38 -4.24 -1.94
N HIS A 137 23.06 -4.38 -1.93
CA HIS A 137 22.13 -3.24 -1.77
C HIS A 137 21.50 -3.12 -0.39
N ARG A 138 22.07 -3.84 0.60
CA ARG A 138 21.53 -3.93 1.96
C ARG A 138 21.37 -2.57 2.62
N ALA A 139 22.44 -1.78 2.62
CA ALA A 139 22.46 -0.47 3.28
C ALA A 139 21.42 0.47 2.67
N TRP A 140 21.18 0.38 1.36
CA TRP A 140 20.14 1.15 0.69
C TRP A 140 18.73 0.70 1.11
N LEU A 141 18.48 -0.61 1.19
CA LEU A 141 17.21 -1.16 1.66
C LEU A 141 16.92 -0.72 3.10
N GLU A 142 17.90 -0.85 4.00
CA GLU A 142 17.75 -0.45 5.40
C GLU A 142 17.53 1.07 5.55
N ALA A 143 18.20 1.89 4.73
CA ALA A 143 17.99 3.34 4.71
C ALA A 143 16.60 3.77 4.19
N HIS A 144 15.87 2.89 3.50
CA HIS A 144 14.52 3.12 2.97
C HIS A 144 13.47 2.30 3.71
N ASP A 145 13.66 2.04 5.01
CA ASP A 145 12.72 1.28 5.87
C ASP A 145 12.42 -0.15 5.37
N GLY A 146 13.34 -0.74 4.61
CA GLY A 146 13.21 -2.09 4.07
C GLY A 146 11.95 -2.27 3.21
N TRP A 147 11.34 -3.45 3.33
CA TRP A 147 10.12 -3.78 2.58
C TRP A 147 8.87 -3.03 3.07
N ASP A 148 8.93 -2.40 4.24
CA ASP A 148 7.84 -1.52 4.71
C ASP A 148 7.86 -0.19 3.96
N GLY A 149 9.04 0.40 3.73
CA GLY A 149 9.18 1.58 2.88
C GLY A 149 8.83 1.30 1.42
N PHE A 150 9.12 0.09 0.91
CA PHE A 150 8.62 -0.38 -0.38
C PHE A 150 7.08 -0.35 -0.45
N CYS A 151 6.41 -0.93 0.55
CA CYS A 151 4.96 -0.92 0.62
C CYS A 151 4.42 0.52 0.65
N LEU A 152 5.02 1.41 1.43
CA LEU A 152 4.61 2.81 1.52
C LEU A 152 4.85 3.58 0.22
N PHE A 153 5.91 3.26 -0.53
CA PHE A 153 6.23 3.91 -1.79
C PHE A 153 5.19 3.60 -2.88
N PHE A 154 4.75 2.34 -2.98
CA PHE A 154 3.83 1.89 -4.02
C PHE A 154 2.37 1.80 -3.61
N THR A 155 2.09 1.73 -2.31
CA THR A 155 0.74 1.93 -1.82
C THR A 155 0.45 3.42 -1.95
N PRO A 156 -0.46 3.87 -2.82
CA PRO A 156 -0.89 5.26 -2.79
C PRO A 156 -1.35 5.53 -1.36
N MET A 157 -0.76 6.53 -0.68
CA MET A 157 -1.17 6.98 0.65
C MET A 157 -2.69 6.86 0.78
N LEU A 158 -3.15 5.82 1.49
CA LEU A 158 -4.53 5.40 1.81
C LEU A 158 -5.67 6.02 0.99
N PRO A 159 -6.60 5.20 0.44
CA PRO A 159 -7.69 5.69 -0.40
C PRO A 159 -8.43 6.84 0.29
N SER A 160 -8.75 7.87 -0.48
CA SER A 160 -9.35 9.15 -0.11
C SER A 160 -10.48 9.04 0.93
N TRP A 161 -11.13 7.88 1.02
CA TRP A 161 -12.20 7.55 1.95
C TRP A 161 -11.76 7.54 3.41
N LYS A 162 -10.51 7.16 3.75
CA LYS A 162 -10.01 7.28 5.13
C LYS A 162 -9.81 8.74 5.54
N ARG A 163 -9.33 9.59 4.62
CA ARG A 163 -9.28 11.05 4.84
C ARG A 163 -10.69 11.65 4.91
N MET A 164 -11.63 11.19 4.07
CA MET A 164 -13.03 11.56 4.15
C MET A 164 -13.69 11.10 5.46
N LEU A 165 -13.37 9.92 5.98
CA LEU A 165 -13.86 9.44 7.28
C LEU A 165 -13.32 10.30 8.41
N VAL A 166 -12.03 10.61 8.42
CA VAL A 166 -11.43 11.50 9.41
C VAL A 166 -12.05 12.90 9.31
N GLN A 167 -12.24 13.43 8.10
CA GLN A 167 -12.86 14.74 7.88
C GLN A 167 -14.35 14.76 8.26
N ALA A 168 -15.09 13.68 8.01
CA ALA A 168 -16.49 13.53 8.41
C ALA A 168 -16.62 13.38 9.93
N LEU A 169 -15.71 12.65 10.58
CA LEU A 169 -15.64 12.56 12.03
C LEU A 169 -15.34 13.94 12.64
N LEU A 170 -14.31 14.63 12.13
CA LEU A 170 -13.95 15.99 12.57
C LEU A 170 -15.10 16.99 12.35
N SER A 171 -15.80 16.95 11.21
CA SER A 171 -16.95 17.81 10.96
C SER A 171 -18.10 17.51 11.92
N CYS A 172 -18.38 16.24 12.19
CA CYS A 172 -19.39 15.81 13.17
C CYS A 172 -19.07 16.34 14.58
N PHE A 173 -17.81 16.19 15.03
CA PHE A 173 -17.38 16.73 16.32
C PHE A 173 -17.57 18.25 16.41
N THR A 174 -17.19 19.01 15.36
CA THR A 174 -17.39 20.47 15.34
C THR A 174 -18.87 20.87 15.38
N ALA A 175 -19.75 20.17 14.66
CA ALA A 175 -21.18 20.43 14.67
C ALA A 175 -21.81 20.18 16.04
N VAL A 176 -21.43 19.08 16.71
CA VAL A 176 -21.90 18.77 18.08
C VAL A 176 -21.46 19.85 19.07
N ILE A 177 -20.22 20.31 18.98
CA ILE A 177 -19.68 21.40 19.81
C ILE A 177 -20.48 22.69 19.57
N LEU A 178 -20.69 23.09 18.31
CA LEU A 178 -21.46 24.29 17.97
C LEU A 178 -22.91 24.21 18.46
N ILE A 179 -23.58 23.06 18.29
CA ILE A 179 -24.95 22.85 18.79
C ILE A 179 -24.98 22.93 20.32
N TYR A 180 -23.99 22.36 21.00
CA TYR A 180 -23.89 22.45 22.45
C TYR A 180 -23.73 23.90 22.91
N PHE A 181 -22.82 24.66 22.30
CA PHE A 181 -22.63 26.07 22.59
C PHE A 181 -23.89 26.89 22.28
N TRP A 182 -24.58 26.63 21.18
CA TRP A 182 -25.85 27.28 20.83
C TRP A 182 -26.95 26.97 21.84
N LYS A 183 -27.09 25.71 22.27
CA LYS A 183 -28.04 25.31 23.34
C LYS A 183 -27.66 25.92 24.69
N ARG A 184 -26.39 26.14 24.97
CA ARG A 184 -25.93 26.80 26.20
C ARG A 184 -26.22 28.30 26.17
N LEU A 185 -25.89 28.97 25.07
CA LEU A 185 -26.13 30.40 24.87
C LEU A 185 -27.62 30.73 24.78
N SER A 186 -28.42 29.92 24.08
CA SER A 186 -29.88 30.10 24.02
C SER A 186 -30.54 29.90 25.39
N ARG A 187 -30.05 28.98 26.23
CA ARG A 187 -30.50 28.85 27.62
C ARG A 187 -30.15 30.07 28.45
N LEU A 188 -28.94 30.62 28.30
CA LEU A 188 -28.52 31.84 28.99
C LEU A 188 -29.32 33.07 28.52
N TYR A 189 -29.48 33.25 27.22
CA TYR A 189 -30.28 34.30 26.62
C TYR A 189 -31.75 34.23 27.07
N ARG A 190 -32.33 33.02 27.10
CA ARG A 190 -33.70 32.81 27.58
C ARG A 190 -33.82 33.14 29.07
N ARG A 191 -32.82 32.79 29.88
CA ARG A 191 -32.76 33.09 31.33
C ARG A 191 -32.62 34.59 31.62
N VAL A 192 -31.85 35.33 30.81
CA VAL A 192 -31.76 36.79 30.86
C VAL A 192 -33.07 37.46 30.40
N LYS A 193 -33.73 36.92 29.37
CA LYS A 193 -35.01 37.44 28.87
C LYS A 193 -36.17 37.18 29.84
N THR A 194 -36.22 36.05 30.55
CA THR A 194 -37.18 35.84 31.64
C THR A 194 -36.88 36.73 32.84
N SER A 195 -35.61 36.97 33.17
CA SER A 195 -35.24 37.92 34.23
C SER A 195 -35.68 39.35 33.91
N ARG A 196 -35.53 39.81 32.65
CA ARG A 196 -36.07 41.12 32.21
C ARG A 196 -37.59 41.20 32.28
N LYS A 197 -38.31 40.13 31.92
CA LYS A 197 -39.77 40.07 32.04
C LYS A 197 -40.26 40.06 33.50
N CYS A 198 -39.50 39.51 34.44
CA CYS A 198 -39.81 39.59 35.87
C CYS A 198 -39.59 41.00 36.44
N VAL A 199 -38.67 41.79 35.89
CA VAL A 199 -38.50 43.20 36.26
C VAL A 199 -39.67 44.06 35.76
N ASP A 200 -40.19 43.78 34.56
CA ASP A 200 -41.33 44.53 34.00
C ASP A 200 -42.72 44.09 34.51
N SER A 201 -42.82 42.95 35.23
CA SER A 201 -44.09 42.42 35.77
C SER A 201 -44.18 42.43 37.30
N GLY A 202 -43.28 43.15 37.97
CA GLY A 202 -43.36 43.44 39.40
C GLY A 202 -44.28 44.63 39.69
N PHE A 203 -45.57 44.35 39.86
CA PHE A 203 -46.55 45.25 40.47
C PHE A 203 -46.04 45.74 41.84
N ILE A 204 -45.87 47.05 42.03
CA ILE A 204 -45.88 47.67 43.36
C ILE A 204 -47.11 48.57 43.44
N TYR A 205 -48.10 48.08 44.19
CA TYR A 205 -49.16 48.88 44.78
C TYR A 205 -48.54 49.90 45.76
N PHE A 206 -48.86 51.18 45.62
CA PHE A 206 -48.75 52.16 46.69
C PHE A 206 -50.10 52.85 46.88
N ASN A 207 -50.75 52.55 48.00
CA ASN A 207 -51.84 53.36 48.53
C ASN A 207 -51.34 54.08 49.79
N ASN A 208 -51.78 55.33 49.91
CA ASN A 208 -52.04 56.07 51.15
C ASN A 208 -50.84 56.68 51.90
N LYS A 209 -50.50 57.93 51.56
CA LYS A 209 -50.60 59.14 52.42
C LYS A 209 -49.62 60.24 51.96
N GLY A 210 -50.15 61.41 51.61
CA GLY A 210 -49.37 62.58 51.22
C GLY A 210 -50.19 63.88 51.12
N TYR A 211 -50.89 64.24 52.19
CA TYR A 211 -51.32 65.60 52.63
C TYR A 211 -52.30 66.50 51.82
N ILE A 212 -53.39 66.84 52.53
CA ILE A 212 -54.10 68.13 52.73
C ILE A 212 -54.99 68.71 51.60
N VAL A 213 -56.30 68.70 51.87
CA VAL A 213 -57.27 69.77 51.59
C VAL A 213 -57.91 70.13 52.95
N GLU A 214 -58.18 71.42 53.17
CA GLU A 214 -58.61 72.10 54.42
C GLU A 214 -59.55 71.34 55.37
#